data_AF-A0A1H8RFE3-F1
#
_entry.id   AF-A0A1H8RFE3-F1
#
_cell.length_a   1.000
_cell.length_b   1.000
_cell.length_c   1.000
_cell.angle_alpha   90.00
_cell.angle_beta   90.00
_cell.angle_gamma   90.00
#
_symmetry.space_group_name_H-M   'P 1'
#
loop_
_entity.id
_entity.type
_entity.pdbx_description
1 polymer ?
#
loop_
_entity_poly.entity_id
_entity_poly.type
_entity_poly.pdbx_seq_one_letter_code
_entity_poly.pdbx_strand_id
1 'polypeptide(L)'
;MPDIDEFYPDGLTTEQRWEQWRKEEAEYEAKFSHRKAEEHHTRCRDCGVFVTKSRWIKKDAYNAIQHQRRPICHNCWLEGDHDY
;
A
#
# COMPACT_ATOMS: atom_id res chain seq x y z
N MET A 1 13.14 9.74 27.23
CA MET A 1 13.49 8.74 26.21
C MET A 1 13.11 7.40 26.82
N PRO A 2 12.16 6.62 26.26
CA PRO A 2 11.94 5.29 26.78
C PRO A 2 13.04 4.37 26.25
N ASP A 3 14.01 4.09 27.13
CA ASP A 3 14.73 2.83 27.21
C ASP A 3 13.71 1.75 27.58
N ILE A 4 13.45 0.80 26.69
CA ILE A 4 13.20 -0.63 26.95
C ILE A 4 13.21 -1.29 25.58
N ASP A 5 14.21 -2.14 25.42
CA ASP A 5 14.31 -3.27 24.52
C ASP A 5 12.96 -4.03 24.47
N GLU A 6 12.04 -3.61 23.60
CA GLU A 6 10.80 -4.35 23.29
C GLU A 6 11.21 -5.60 22.50
N PHE A 7 11.69 -6.62 23.22
CA PHE A 7 11.74 -7.99 22.74
C PHE A 7 10.32 -8.40 22.41
N TYR A 8 9.96 -8.25 21.14
CA TYR A 8 8.77 -8.90 20.62
C TYR A 8 8.96 -10.42 20.78
N PRO A 9 7.89 -11.22 20.95
CA PRO A 9 7.97 -12.64 21.30
C PRO A 9 8.71 -13.52 20.28
N ASP A 10 9.13 -12.94 19.15
CA ASP A 10 9.93 -13.56 18.08
C ASP A 10 11.45 -13.45 18.30
N GLY A 11 11.92 -12.71 19.33
CA GLY A 11 13.34 -12.55 19.65
C GLY A 11 14.10 -11.57 18.73
N LEU A 12 13.39 -10.85 17.86
CA LEU A 12 13.94 -9.88 16.91
C LEU A 12 14.02 -8.49 17.53
N THR A 13 15.14 -7.80 17.28
CA THR A 13 15.25 -6.36 17.58
C THR A 13 14.36 -5.55 16.63
N THR A 14 13.98 -4.34 17.05
CA THR A 14 13.20 -3.41 16.23
C THR A 14 13.79 -3.27 14.83
N GLU A 15 15.11 -3.07 14.72
CA GLU A 15 15.82 -2.87 13.45
C GLU A 15 15.74 -4.09 12.51
N GLN A 16 15.90 -5.32 13.05
CA GLN A 16 15.75 -6.55 12.26
C GLN A 16 14.32 -6.74 11.75
N ARG A 17 13.33 -6.36 12.57
CA ARG A 17 11.92 -6.41 12.15
C ARG A 17 11.61 -5.38 11.06
N TRP A 18 12.16 -4.17 11.14
CA TRP A 18 12.04 -3.18 10.05
C TRP A 18 12.67 -3.69 8.75
N GLU A 19 13.81 -4.39 8.82
CA GLU A 19 14.42 -4.98 7.65
C GLU A 19 13.58 -6.12 7.05
N GLN A 20 13.05 -6.99 7.90
CA GLN A 20 12.15 -8.06 7.46
C GLN A 20 10.89 -7.50 6.81
N TRP A 21 10.27 -6.50 7.44
CA TRP A 21 9.07 -5.85 6.91
C TRP A 21 9.32 -5.18 5.56
N ARG A 22 10.46 -4.50 5.38
CA ARG A 22 10.86 -3.93 4.07
C ARG A 22 11.06 -5.01 3.01
N LYS A 23 11.62 -6.16 3.38
CA LYS A 23 11.80 -7.28 2.45
C LYS A 23 10.46 -7.87 2.04
N GLU A 24 9.56 -8.12 2.99
CA GLU A 24 8.21 -8.62 2.72
C GLU A 24 7.40 -7.65 1.86
N GLU A 25 7.50 -6.34 2.11
CA GLU A 25 6.86 -5.31 1.30
C GLU A 25 7.39 -5.31 -0.14
N ALA A 26 8.71 -5.42 -0.32
CA ALA A 26 9.33 -5.51 -1.64
C ALA A 26 8.90 -6.79 -2.39
N GLU A 27 8.85 -7.94 -1.71
CA GLU A 27 8.37 -9.20 -2.29
C GLU A 27 6.88 -9.14 -2.66
N TYR A 28 6.07 -8.47 -1.83
CA TYR A 28 4.67 -8.22 -2.11
C TYR A 28 4.50 -7.32 -3.34
N GLU A 29 5.25 -6.23 -3.45
CA GLU A 29 5.24 -5.36 -4.63
C GLU A 29 5.74 -6.07 -5.89
N ALA A 30 6.73 -6.95 -5.78
CA ALA A 30 7.24 -7.74 -6.90
C ALA A 30 6.16 -8.60 -7.56
N LYS A 31 5.19 -9.11 -6.79
CA LYS A 31 4.03 -9.86 -7.31
C LYS A 31 3.21 -9.04 -8.30
N PHE A 32 3.21 -7.71 -8.18
CA PHE A 32 2.47 -6.80 -9.05
C PHE A 32 3.32 -6.21 -10.18
N SER A 33 4.59 -6.61 -10.30
CA SER A 33 5.52 -6.06 -11.29
C SER A 33 4.99 -6.18 -12.73
N HIS A 34 4.27 -7.26 -13.04
CA HIS A 34 3.66 -7.55 -14.35
C HIS A 34 2.50 -6.62 -14.73
N ARG A 35 1.96 -5.82 -13.80
CA ARG A 35 0.86 -4.89 -14.11
C ARG A 35 1.34 -3.78 -15.05
N LYS A 36 0.56 -3.53 -16.11
CA LYS A 36 0.80 -2.43 -17.05
C LYS A 36 -0.02 -1.20 -16.69
N ALA A 37 0.60 -0.03 -16.73
CA ALA A 37 -0.05 1.24 -16.39
C ALA A 37 -1.20 1.60 -17.36
N GLU A 38 -1.15 1.13 -18.61
CA GLU A 38 -2.18 1.38 -19.61
C GLU A 38 -3.53 0.73 -19.26
N GLU A 39 -3.50 -0.46 -18.65
CA GLU A 39 -4.69 -1.26 -18.29
C GLU A 39 -5.25 -0.91 -16.91
N HIS A 40 -4.53 -0.09 -16.13
CA HIS A 40 -4.85 0.17 -14.73
C HIS A 40 -5.01 1.68 -14.47
N HIS A 41 -5.85 2.00 -13.50
CA HIS A 41 -5.80 3.28 -12.82
C HIS A 41 -4.58 3.27 -11.88
N THR A 42 -3.66 4.21 -12.10
CA THR A 42 -2.36 4.29 -11.41
C THR A 42 -2.23 5.51 -10.51
N ARG A 43 -3.22 6.42 -10.56
CA ARG A 43 -3.23 7.66 -9.79
C ARG A 43 -4.33 7.64 -8.74
N CYS A 44 -4.05 8.26 -7.60
CA CYS A 44 -5.02 8.50 -6.56
C CYS A 44 -6.20 9.33 -7.11
N ARG A 45 -7.41 8.95 -6.72
CA ARG A 45 -8.64 9.68 -7.07
C ARG A 45 -8.62 11.12 -6.53
N ASP A 46 -8.23 11.27 -5.27
CA ASP A 46 -8.40 12.53 -4.52
C ASP A 46 -7.23 13.51 -4.75
N CYS A 47 -5.98 13.09 -4.56
CA CYS A 47 -4.80 13.98 -4.74
C CYS A 47 -4.06 13.81 -6.09
N GLY A 48 -4.43 12.82 -6.92
CA GLY A 48 -3.76 12.59 -8.21
C GLY A 48 -2.34 12.00 -8.13
N VAL A 49 -1.80 11.75 -6.94
CA VAL A 49 -0.46 11.15 -6.77
C VAL A 49 -0.39 9.76 -7.40
N PHE A 50 0.77 9.41 -7.93
CA PHE A 50 1.01 8.05 -8.41
C PHE A 50 1.06 7.07 -7.24
N VAL A 51 0.26 6.01 -7.31
CA VAL A 51 0.19 5.01 -6.25
C VAL A 51 1.05 3.79 -6.57
N THR A 52 1.42 3.04 -5.53
CA THR A 52 2.15 1.77 -5.64
C THR A 52 1.38 0.74 -6.45
N LYS A 53 2.10 -0.17 -7.12
CA LYS A 53 1.51 -1.14 -8.05
C LYS A 53 0.50 -2.07 -7.39
N SER A 54 0.69 -2.37 -6.11
CA SER A 54 -0.25 -3.15 -5.29
C SER A 54 -1.65 -2.52 -5.25
N ARG A 55 -1.74 -1.20 -5.26
CA ARG A 55 -3.00 -0.44 -5.19
C ARG A 55 -3.61 -0.08 -6.55
N TRP A 56 -2.97 -0.46 -7.65
CA TRP A 56 -3.50 -0.23 -8.99
C TRP A 56 -4.80 -0.99 -9.18
N ILE A 57 -5.78 -0.33 -9.78
CA ILE A 57 -7.10 -0.91 -10.05
C ILE A 57 -7.23 -1.11 -11.55
N LYS A 58 -7.54 -2.33 -12.00
CA LYS A 58 -7.74 -2.61 -13.43
C LYS A 58 -8.94 -1.82 -13.94
N LYS A 59 -8.78 -1.08 -15.04
CA LYS A 59 -9.82 -0.22 -15.62
C LYS A 59 -11.07 -1.02 -16.02
N ASP A 60 -10.85 -2.26 -16.45
CA ASP A 60 -11.89 -3.18 -16.90
C ASP A 60 -12.54 -3.98 -15.75
N ALA A 61 -12.09 -3.79 -14.50
CA ALA A 61 -12.72 -4.48 -13.38
C ALA A 61 -14.16 -3.99 -13.21
N TYR A 62 -15.09 -4.91 -12.91
CA TYR A 62 -16.50 -4.59 -12.63
C TYR A 62 -16.65 -3.39 -11.68
N ASN A 63 -15.87 -3.36 -10.60
CA ASN A 63 -15.90 -2.27 -9.62
C ASN A 63 -15.38 -0.93 -10.18
N ALA A 64 -14.42 -0.95 -11.11
CA ALA A 64 -13.94 0.26 -11.78
C ALA A 64 -15.00 0.79 -12.77
N ILE A 65 -15.70 -0.10 -13.47
CA ILE A 65 -16.73 0.26 -14.45
C ILE A 65 -18.03 0.73 -13.77
N GLN A 66 -18.56 -0.08 -12.86
CA GLN A 66 -19.89 0.15 -12.26
C GLN A 66 -19.86 1.14 -11.10
N HIS A 67 -18.80 1.12 -10.29
CA HIS A 67 -18.68 1.96 -9.10
C HIS A 67 -17.64 3.07 -9.26
N GLN A 68 -17.11 3.27 -10.48
CA GLN A 68 -16.06 4.26 -10.77
C GLN A 68 -14.87 4.16 -9.80
N ARG A 69 -14.59 2.96 -9.28
CA ARG A 69 -13.60 2.76 -8.24
C ARG A 69 -12.21 3.10 -8.78
N ARG A 70 -11.54 4.02 -8.10
CA ARG A 70 -10.18 4.47 -8.41
C ARG A 70 -9.24 4.22 -7.22
N PRO A 71 -7.92 4.12 -7.45
CA PRO A 71 -6.95 3.97 -6.38
C PRO A 71 -7.01 5.14 -5.41
N ILE A 72 -6.67 4.89 -4.15
CA ILE A 72 -6.49 5.90 -3.12
C ILE A 72 -5.09 5.71 -2.52
N CYS A 73 -4.32 6.79 -2.42
CA CYS A 73 -2.98 6.74 -1.82
C CYS A 73 -3.08 6.54 -0.31
N HIS A 74 -1.98 6.20 0.34
CA HIS A 74 -2.01 5.89 1.78
C HIS A 74 -2.43 7.10 2.60
N ASN A 75 -1.90 8.27 2.27
CA ASN A 75 -2.23 9.51 2.97
C ASN A 75 -3.72 9.84 2.83
N CYS A 76 -4.26 9.88 1.62
CA CYS A 76 -5.69 10.16 1.42
C CYS A 76 -6.61 9.08 2.02
N TRP A 77 -6.13 7.83 2.15
CA TRP A 77 -6.87 6.82 2.90
C TRP A 77 -6.89 7.16 4.38
N LEU A 78 -5.73 7.42 4.99
CA LEU A 78 -5.61 7.73 6.41
C LEU A 78 -6.36 9.01 6.80
N GLU A 79 -6.33 10.03 5.95
CA GLU A 79 -7.06 11.29 6.16
C GLU A 79 -8.58 11.10 6.07
N GLY A 80 -9.05 10.15 5.26
CA GLY A 80 -10.48 9.82 5.13
C GLY A 80 -11.00 8.81 6.17
N ASP A 81 -10.12 8.12 6.88
CA ASP A 81 -10.45 7.13 7.94
C ASP A 81 -10.66 7.81 9.31
N HIS A 82 -10.37 9.11 9.42
CA HIS A 82 -10.40 9.90 10.66
C HIS A 82 -11.77 10.54 10.95
N ASP A 83 -12.87 9.91 10.49
CA ASP A 83 -14.25 10.34 10.72
C ASP A 83 -15.13 9.18 11.24
N TYR A 84 -14.58 8.31 12.10
CA TYR A 84 -15.34 7.24 12.78
C TYR A 84 -15.15 7.27 14.30
#